data_AF-A0AAT9INC8-F1
#
_entry.id   AF-A0AAT9INC8-F1
#
_cell.length_a   1.000
_cell.length_b   1.000
_cell.length_c   1.000
_cell.angle_alpha   90.00
_cell.angle_beta   90.00
_cell.angle_gamma   90.00
#
_symmetry.space_group_name_H-M   'P 1'
#
loop_
_entity.id
_entity.type
_entity.pdbx_description
1 polymer ?
#
loop_
_entity_poly.entity_id
_entity_poly.type
_entity_poly.pdbx_seq_one_letter_code
_entity_poly.pdbx_strand_id
1 'polypeptide(L)'
;MHQWGKRTRRRIITVSGVAALATLLVTGCAGPQAAPPPPSGSAGAQASATTAPTPSPEATTPAAQGVASTCDDLLADPALADVAGAAEATESDGLWSTAAEAAGGLLCDFRSNDLAGTIVVLPAERAGSVAAEDSATCEPSYDGVECIGTGTAEDMKVAVAFEASEKSPSTTATVTKLRDAAVVAVLGADQAPIAAAVAAPPSCSDLAETIDPAAVLRAETVYPDPIMEGNLPFDRRVMEDAGLVRACDWSELTDFRELGVVIVPGAADRWNAEAARLGGTRAPIGTADAQQVEGDNEARLLVRGVADLILIEGRTSSAQRGLGVDDLRAVAEDLLAD
;
A
#
# COMPACT_ATOMS: atom_id res chain seq x y z
N MET A 1 3.60 -39.31 -8.42
CA MET A 1 2.29 -39.95 -8.69
C MET A 1 1.49 -40.01 -7.41
N HIS A 2 0.64 -39.03 -7.10
CA HIS A 2 -0.46 -39.14 -6.13
C HIS A 2 -1.60 -38.24 -6.65
N GLN A 3 -2.76 -38.85 -6.88
CA GLN A 3 -3.99 -38.23 -7.37
C GLN A 3 -4.79 -37.62 -6.21
N TRP A 4 -5.23 -36.38 -6.35
CA TRP A 4 -6.46 -35.84 -5.75
C TRP A 4 -7.16 -35.06 -6.87
N GLY A 5 -8.43 -35.19 -7.20
CA GLY A 5 -9.55 -35.78 -6.47
C GLY A 5 -10.80 -34.91 -6.69
N LYS A 6 -11.37 -34.94 -7.90
CA LYS A 6 -12.76 -34.59 -8.28
C LYS A 6 -13.44 -33.39 -7.57
N ARG A 7 -13.50 -32.26 -8.28
CA ARG A 7 -14.41 -31.13 -8.01
C ARG A 7 -15.87 -31.62 -8.06
N THR A 8 -16.55 -31.55 -6.92
CA THR A 8 -17.98 -31.86 -6.80
C THR A 8 -18.75 -30.55 -6.88
N ARG A 9 -19.48 -30.31 -7.98
CA ARG A 9 -20.44 -29.19 -8.09
C ARG A 9 -21.50 -29.34 -7.00
N ARG A 10 -21.67 -28.34 -6.13
CA ARG A 10 -22.87 -28.20 -5.29
C ARG A 10 -23.49 -26.82 -5.44
N ARG A 11 -24.82 -26.86 -5.40
CA ARG A 11 -25.78 -25.84 -5.80
C ARG A 11 -25.76 -24.62 -4.88
N ILE A 12 -25.90 -23.46 -5.51
CA ILE A 12 -26.25 -22.17 -4.93
C ILE A 12 -27.56 -22.33 -4.14
N ILE A 13 -27.53 -22.00 -2.85
CA ILE A 13 -28.73 -21.73 -2.05
C ILE A 13 -28.64 -20.27 -1.61
N THR A 14 -29.48 -19.45 -2.24
CA THR A 14 -29.74 -18.06 -1.88
C THR A 14 -30.46 -18.01 -0.54
N VAL A 15 -29.91 -17.29 0.44
CA VAL A 15 -30.65 -16.92 1.66
C VAL A 15 -30.48 -15.43 1.89
N SER A 16 -31.59 -14.72 1.67
CA SER A 16 -31.78 -13.32 2.02
C SER A 16 -31.78 -13.14 3.55
N GLY A 17 -31.05 -12.14 4.04
CA GLY A 17 -30.93 -11.85 5.48
C GLY A 17 -30.81 -10.36 5.79
N VAL A 18 -31.95 -9.68 5.73
CA VAL A 18 -32.48 -8.63 6.64
C VAL A 18 -31.46 -7.82 7.47
N ALA A 19 -31.44 -6.50 7.19
CA ALA A 19 -30.80 -5.44 7.96
C ALA A 19 -31.29 -5.33 9.41
N ALA A 20 -30.36 -5.01 10.33
CA ALA A 20 -30.68 -4.51 11.67
C ALA A 20 -29.79 -3.30 11.99
N LEU A 21 -30.36 -2.11 11.85
CA LEU A 21 -29.86 -0.84 12.38
C LEU A 21 -30.01 -0.83 13.91
N ALA A 22 -28.92 -0.64 14.63
CA ALA A 22 -28.94 -0.35 16.06
C ALA A 22 -28.30 1.04 16.31
N THR A 23 -29.16 2.05 16.40
CA THR A 23 -28.83 3.40 16.91
C THR A 23 -28.60 3.35 18.42
N LEU A 24 -27.40 3.73 18.86
CA LEU A 24 -27.10 3.99 20.27
C LEU A 24 -27.28 5.49 20.58
N LEU A 25 -28.32 5.78 21.34
CA LEU A 25 -28.56 7.05 22.03
C LEU A 25 -27.61 7.18 23.22
N VAL A 26 -26.83 8.26 23.28
CA VAL A 26 -26.16 8.69 24.52
C VAL A 26 -26.78 10.00 24.98
N THR A 27 -27.45 9.93 26.13
CA THR A 27 -28.08 11.04 26.84
C THR A 27 -27.11 11.69 27.84
N GLY A 28 -26.86 12.99 27.64
CA GLY A 28 -26.71 14.11 28.59
C GLY A 28 -26.02 13.99 29.97
N CYS A 29 -25.18 14.99 30.30
CA CYS A 29 -25.35 15.79 31.53
C CYS A 29 -24.53 17.11 31.56
N ALA A 30 -25.28 18.22 31.65
CA ALA A 30 -25.10 19.48 32.39
C ALA A 30 -23.71 20.17 32.53
N GLY A 31 -23.60 21.37 31.94
CA GLY A 31 -23.09 22.58 32.63
C GLY A 31 -24.27 23.36 33.27
N PRO A 32 -24.11 24.48 34.02
CA PRO A 32 -23.08 25.52 33.86
C PRO A 32 -22.55 26.17 35.17
N GLN A 33 -21.49 26.99 35.11
CA GLN A 33 -21.40 28.22 35.93
C GLN A 33 -20.30 29.18 35.48
N ALA A 34 -20.64 30.48 35.48
CA ALA A 34 -19.76 31.59 35.12
C ALA A 34 -19.87 32.75 36.15
N ALA A 35 -18.79 33.54 36.15
CA ALA A 35 -18.59 34.92 36.66
C ALA A 35 -18.32 35.09 38.18
N PRO A 36 -17.63 36.18 38.66
CA PRO A 36 -17.05 37.38 38.00
C PRO A 36 -15.57 37.73 38.43
N PRO A 37 -14.97 38.90 38.05
CA PRO A 37 -13.52 39.20 38.18
C PRO A 37 -13.19 40.23 39.34
N PRO A 38 -11.99 40.86 39.43
CA PRO A 38 -11.10 40.86 40.61
C PRO A 38 -11.12 42.16 41.45
N PRO A 39 -10.31 42.29 42.53
CA PRO A 39 -9.90 43.59 43.05
C PRO A 39 -8.43 43.93 42.74
N SER A 40 -8.24 45.21 42.43
CA SER A 40 -6.97 45.92 42.25
C SER A 40 -6.18 46.05 43.55
N GLY A 41 -4.84 46.03 43.45
CA GLY A 41 -3.92 46.41 44.52
C GLY A 41 -2.51 46.67 43.98
N SER A 42 -2.01 47.88 44.22
CA SER A 42 -0.95 48.57 43.51
C SER A 42 0.48 48.34 44.04
N ALA A 43 1.43 48.49 43.12
CA ALA A 43 2.77 49.08 43.25
C ALA A 43 3.81 48.48 44.23
N GLY A 44 4.87 47.93 43.62
CA GLY A 44 6.21 47.82 44.20
C GLY A 44 7.22 47.68 43.07
N ALA A 45 7.92 48.75 42.73
CA ALA A 45 9.00 48.76 41.75
C ALA A 45 10.29 48.22 42.36
N GLN A 46 10.98 47.28 41.69
CA GLN A 46 12.44 47.24 41.70
C GLN A 46 12.99 46.35 40.57
N ALA A 47 14.12 46.82 40.02
CA ALA A 47 14.77 46.43 38.78
C ALA A 47 15.06 44.93 38.60
N SER A 48 15.00 44.47 37.36
CA SER A 48 15.80 43.33 36.89
C SER A 48 16.16 43.51 35.42
N ALA A 49 17.39 43.15 35.12
CA ALA A 49 18.16 43.49 33.93
C ALA A 49 17.49 43.08 32.61
N THR A 50 17.65 43.93 31.59
CA THR A 50 17.42 43.56 30.19
C THR A 50 18.52 42.58 29.77
N THR A 51 18.29 41.29 29.94
CA THR A 51 19.03 40.25 29.23
C THR A 51 18.55 40.26 27.79
N ALA A 52 19.48 40.48 26.85
CA ALA A 52 19.22 40.21 25.44
C ALA A 52 18.78 38.73 25.28
N PRO A 53 17.82 38.41 24.40
CA PRO A 53 17.49 37.03 24.13
C PRO A 53 18.70 36.34 23.52
N THR A 54 19.32 35.45 24.29
CA THR A 54 20.23 34.45 23.77
C THR A 54 19.45 33.62 22.73
N PRO A 55 19.93 33.46 21.49
CA PRO A 55 19.30 32.54 20.56
C PRO A 55 19.32 31.15 21.20
N SER A 56 18.13 30.62 21.49
CA SER A 56 17.98 29.23 21.87
C SER A 56 18.53 28.40 20.71
N PRO A 57 19.40 27.40 20.94
CA PRO A 57 19.80 26.51 19.85
C PRO A 57 18.52 25.93 19.26
N GLU A 58 18.30 26.20 17.98
CA GLU A 58 17.24 25.59 17.21
C GLU A 58 17.47 24.09 17.34
N ALA A 59 16.58 23.40 18.04
CA ALA A 59 16.64 21.95 18.16
C ALA A 59 16.54 21.42 16.74
N THR A 60 17.68 21.02 16.18
CA THR A 60 17.72 20.40 14.86
C THR A 60 17.10 19.04 15.07
N THR A 61 15.81 18.91 14.75
CA THR A 61 15.15 17.60 14.67
C THR A 61 16.02 16.73 13.77
N PRO A 62 16.44 15.53 14.21
CA PRO A 62 17.13 14.59 13.34
C PRO A 62 16.34 14.47 12.04
N ALA A 63 17.04 14.48 10.90
CA ALA A 63 16.38 14.23 9.63
C ALA A 63 15.73 12.84 9.70
N ALA A 64 14.47 12.72 9.29
CA ALA A 64 13.78 11.45 9.26
C ALA A 64 14.57 10.46 8.39
N GLN A 65 14.80 9.25 8.91
CA GLN A 65 15.64 8.24 8.28
C GLN A 65 14.79 7.05 7.84
N GLY A 66 15.04 6.59 6.61
CA GLY A 66 14.47 5.40 6.01
C GLY A 66 15.48 4.26 5.97
N VAL A 67 15.15 3.17 5.28
CA VAL A 67 16.06 2.01 5.13
C VAL A 67 16.85 2.11 3.81
N ALA A 68 18.15 1.84 3.89
CA ALA A 68 19.06 1.80 2.73
C ALA A 68 19.42 0.38 2.28
N SER A 69 19.06 -0.64 3.05
CA SER A 69 19.31 -2.04 2.74
C SER A 69 18.45 -2.53 1.57
N THR A 70 18.88 -3.60 0.90
CA THR A 70 18.05 -4.30 -0.08
C THR A 70 17.17 -5.36 0.58
N CYS A 71 16.20 -5.90 -0.16
CA CYS A 71 15.43 -7.06 0.32
C CYS A 71 16.32 -8.29 0.55
N ASP A 72 17.35 -8.49 -0.27
CA ASP A 72 18.31 -9.57 -0.10
C ASP A 72 19.12 -9.40 1.19
N ASP A 73 19.56 -8.17 1.50
CA ASP A 73 20.26 -7.88 2.76
C ASP A 73 19.37 -8.14 3.97
N LEU A 74 18.09 -7.72 3.90
CA LEU A 74 17.13 -7.92 4.98
C LEU A 74 16.88 -9.41 5.20
N LEU A 75 16.61 -10.17 4.13
CA LEU A 75 16.35 -11.62 4.21
C LEU A 75 17.59 -12.45 4.59
N ALA A 76 18.79 -11.92 4.35
CA ALA A 76 20.05 -12.51 4.79
C ALA A 76 20.37 -12.24 6.27
N ASP A 77 19.63 -11.36 6.96
CA ASP A 77 19.81 -11.14 8.39
C ASP A 77 19.62 -12.46 9.17
N PRO A 78 20.53 -12.82 10.09
CA PRO A 78 20.47 -14.10 10.78
C PRO A 78 19.15 -14.33 11.55
N ALA A 79 18.58 -13.30 12.17
CA ALA A 79 17.33 -13.45 12.91
C ALA A 79 16.16 -13.75 11.96
N LEU A 80 16.13 -13.10 10.80
CA LEU A 80 15.08 -13.31 9.80
C LEU A 80 15.27 -14.63 9.05
N ALA A 81 16.50 -14.97 8.65
CA ALA A 81 16.84 -16.21 7.97
C ALA A 81 16.49 -17.45 8.81
N ASP A 82 16.63 -17.38 10.13
CA ASP A 82 16.27 -18.46 11.07
C ASP A 82 14.75 -18.75 11.07
N VAL A 83 13.91 -17.77 10.75
CA VAL A 83 12.44 -17.89 10.78
C VAL A 83 11.85 -18.09 9.39
N ALA A 84 12.27 -17.29 8.41
CA ALA A 84 11.80 -17.38 7.03
C ALA A 84 12.39 -18.59 6.28
N GLY A 85 13.53 -19.09 6.76
CA GLY A 85 14.23 -20.28 6.27
C GLY A 85 14.84 -20.06 4.90
N ALA A 86 16.12 -19.69 4.81
CA ALA A 86 16.87 -19.49 3.54
C ALA A 86 16.00 -18.95 2.39
N ALA A 87 15.21 -17.91 2.68
CA ALA A 87 14.22 -17.36 1.77
C ALA A 87 14.91 -16.48 0.71
N GLU A 88 14.36 -16.48 -0.49
CA GLU A 88 14.79 -15.60 -1.57
C GLU A 88 13.76 -14.50 -1.77
N ALA A 89 14.23 -13.28 -2.07
CA ALA A 89 13.35 -12.20 -2.48
C ALA A 89 12.68 -12.57 -3.81
N THR A 90 11.38 -12.34 -3.90
CA THR A 90 10.62 -12.48 -5.14
C THR A 90 10.22 -11.10 -5.65
N GLU A 91 10.02 -10.98 -6.96
CA GLU A 91 9.51 -9.73 -7.51
C GLU A 91 8.08 -9.48 -7.01
N SER A 92 7.83 -8.24 -6.59
CA SER A 92 6.50 -7.79 -6.22
C SER A 92 5.67 -7.48 -7.46
N ASP A 93 4.40 -7.86 -7.42
CA ASP A 93 3.45 -7.58 -8.48
C ASP A 93 3.05 -6.09 -8.44
N GLY A 94 3.25 -5.36 -9.53
CA GLY A 94 2.84 -3.93 -9.62
C GLY A 94 3.89 -2.95 -9.12
N LEU A 95 3.46 -1.75 -8.69
CA LEU A 95 4.35 -0.63 -8.29
C LEU A 95 4.48 -0.45 -6.76
N TRP A 96 4.09 -1.45 -5.97
CA TRP A 96 4.04 -1.32 -4.51
C TRP A 96 5.43 -1.18 -3.88
N SER A 97 6.40 -1.97 -4.36
CA SER A 97 7.80 -1.81 -3.94
C SER A 97 8.37 -0.44 -4.33
N THR A 98 8.05 0.05 -5.52
CA THR A 98 8.43 1.40 -5.95
C THR A 98 7.86 2.48 -5.02
N ALA A 99 6.60 2.33 -4.59
CA ALA A 99 5.96 3.24 -3.65
C ALA A 99 6.63 3.20 -2.27
N ALA A 100 6.94 2.00 -1.76
CA ALA A 100 7.67 1.84 -0.51
C ALA A 100 9.06 2.49 -0.59
N GLU A 101 9.82 2.24 -1.66
CA GLU A 101 11.15 2.83 -1.87
C GLU A 101 11.10 4.36 -2.01
N ALA A 102 10.13 4.90 -2.75
CA ALA A 102 9.91 6.34 -2.86
C ALA A 102 9.58 6.97 -1.49
N ALA A 103 8.95 6.18 -0.62
CA ALA A 103 8.67 6.58 0.75
C ALA A 103 9.89 6.49 1.69
N GLY A 104 11.04 5.96 1.25
CA GLY A 104 12.19 5.66 2.10
C GLY A 104 12.08 4.33 2.86
N GLY A 105 11.17 3.47 2.43
CA GLY A 105 10.93 2.15 2.98
C GLY A 105 11.38 1.01 2.06
N LEU A 106 10.93 -0.19 2.40
CA LEU A 106 11.15 -1.42 1.66
C LEU A 106 9.87 -2.26 1.62
N LEU A 107 9.68 -2.99 0.53
CA LEU A 107 8.67 -4.03 0.41
C LEU A 107 9.34 -5.25 -0.22
N CYS A 108 9.35 -6.33 0.54
CA CYS A 108 10.05 -7.55 0.22
C CYS A 108 9.07 -8.71 0.24
N ASP A 109 8.61 -9.10 -0.93
CA ASP A 109 8.00 -10.41 -1.11
C ASP A 109 9.10 -11.47 -1.05
N PHE A 110 8.83 -12.57 -0.38
CA PHE A 110 9.81 -13.62 -0.18
C PHE A 110 9.18 -15.00 -0.29
N ARG A 111 10.02 -15.97 -0.65
CA ARG A 111 9.63 -17.38 -0.67
C ARG A 111 10.77 -18.28 -0.21
N SER A 112 10.40 -19.30 0.55
CA SER A 112 11.22 -20.45 0.91
C SER A 112 10.47 -21.75 0.64
N ASN A 113 11.05 -22.89 1.04
CA ASN A 113 10.40 -24.20 0.92
C ASN A 113 9.13 -24.32 1.78
N ASP A 114 9.09 -23.60 2.90
CA ASP A 114 8.07 -23.77 3.94
C ASP A 114 7.19 -22.52 4.15
N LEU A 115 7.62 -21.36 3.65
CA LEU A 115 6.94 -20.09 3.86
C LEU A 115 7.03 -19.18 2.64
N ALA A 116 5.95 -18.48 2.32
CA ALA A 116 5.97 -17.36 1.41
C ALA A 116 5.17 -16.22 2.04
N GLY A 117 5.63 -14.99 1.87
CA GLY A 117 5.01 -13.85 2.52
C GLY A 117 5.59 -12.53 2.05
N THR A 118 5.20 -11.48 2.75
CA THR A 118 5.58 -10.10 2.45
C THR A 118 6.11 -9.45 3.73
N ILE A 119 7.18 -8.68 3.61
CA ILE A 119 7.69 -7.79 4.65
C ILE A 119 7.65 -6.37 4.11
N VAL A 120 6.96 -5.49 4.82
CA VAL A 120 6.87 -4.07 4.52
C VAL A 120 7.55 -3.30 5.65
N VAL A 121 8.44 -2.39 5.29
CA VAL A 121 9.11 -1.47 6.21
C VAL A 121 8.87 -0.06 5.73
N LEU A 122 8.27 0.80 6.55
CA LEU A 122 7.98 2.20 6.20
C LEU A 122 8.36 3.13 7.34
N PRO A 123 8.79 4.38 7.05
CA PRO A 123 8.93 5.39 8.10
C PRO A 123 7.62 5.58 8.86
N ALA A 124 7.69 5.74 10.18
CA ALA A 124 6.52 5.76 11.04
C ALA A 124 5.55 6.91 10.72
N GLU A 125 6.07 8.06 10.27
CA GLU A 125 5.25 9.19 9.84
C GLU A 125 4.57 8.98 8.48
N ARG A 126 4.96 7.93 7.75
CA ARG A 126 4.38 7.50 6.47
C ARG A 126 3.64 6.19 6.55
N ALA A 127 3.69 5.52 7.69
CA ALA A 127 2.99 4.27 7.90
C ALA A 127 1.50 4.56 8.08
N GLY A 128 0.67 3.89 7.29
CA GLY A 128 -0.79 3.92 7.44
C GLY A 128 -1.27 3.21 8.71
N SER A 129 -2.59 3.21 8.90
CA SER A 129 -3.27 2.52 10.00
C SER A 129 -3.00 1.00 10.07
N VAL A 130 -2.77 0.33 8.93
CA VAL A 130 -2.51 -1.11 8.85
C VAL A 130 -1.23 -1.50 9.59
N ALA A 131 -0.24 -0.60 9.66
CA ALA A 131 1.02 -0.81 10.37
C ALA A 131 1.12 -0.01 11.69
N ALA A 132 0.05 0.65 12.12
CA ALA A 132 0.11 1.62 13.21
C ALA A 132 0.27 0.98 14.59
N GLU A 133 -0.43 -0.13 14.85
CA GLU A 133 -0.44 -0.79 16.16
C GLU A 133 0.36 -2.08 16.14
N ASP A 134 1.22 -2.28 17.13
CA ASP A 134 2.01 -3.51 17.25
C ASP A 134 1.10 -4.70 17.58
N SER A 135 1.05 -5.69 16.70
CA SER A 135 0.11 -6.81 16.80
C SER A 135 0.65 -8.07 16.12
N ALA A 136 -0.04 -9.19 16.33
CA ALA A 136 0.19 -10.45 15.64
C ALA A 136 -1.12 -11.23 15.61
N THR A 137 -1.81 -11.20 14.48
CA THR A 137 -3.15 -11.77 14.33
C THR A 137 -3.23 -12.63 13.09
N CYS A 138 -4.04 -13.69 13.16
CA CYS A 138 -4.35 -14.54 12.02
C CYS A 138 -5.86 -14.60 11.87
N GLU A 139 -6.41 -14.18 10.73
CA GLU A 139 -7.86 -14.17 10.50
C GLU A 139 -8.22 -15.00 9.25
N PRO A 140 -9.42 -15.63 9.23
CA PRO A 140 -9.89 -16.33 8.05
C PRO A 140 -9.89 -15.41 6.82
N SER A 141 -9.28 -15.88 5.73
CA SER A 141 -9.38 -15.29 4.39
C SER A 141 -10.28 -16.16 3.51
N TYR A 142 -10.46 -15.80 2.25
CA TYR A 142 -11.38 -16.50 1.35
C TYR A 142 -11.03 -17.99 1.17
N ASP A 143 -9.75 -18.31 0.92
CA ASP A 143 -9.27 -19.68 0.70
C ASP A 143 -8.30 -20.18 1.79
N GLY A 144 -8.12 -19.41 2.87
CA GLY A 144 -7.17 -19.77 3.92
C GLY A 144 -7.26 -18.89 5.15
N VAL A 145 -6.10 -18.56 5.70
CA VAL A 145 -5.92 -17.73 6.88
C VAL A 145 -4.77 -16.79 6.63
N GLU A 146 -5.07 -15.50 6.67
CA GLU A 146 -4.07 -14.46 6.55
C GLU A 146 -3.53 -14.12 7.93
N CYS A 147 -2.22 -14.23 8.10
CA CYS A 147 -1.52 -13.87 9.32
C CYS A 147 -0.73 -12.59 9.11
N ILE A 148 -1.02 -11.56 9.90
CA ILE A 148 -0.36 -10.25 9.87
C ILE A 148 0.30 -9.99 11.23
N GLY A 149 1.54 -9.55 11.20
CA GLY A 149 2.29 -9.10 12.38
C GLY A 149 2.87 -7.71 12.14
N THR A 150 2.68 -6.81 13.09
CA THR A 150 3.11 -5.42 12.99
C THR A 150 3.96 -5.06 14.20
N GLY A 151 5.03 -4.32 13.99
CA GLY A 151 5.99 -3.93 15.00
C GLY A 151 6.68 -2.61 14.68
N THR A 152 7.47 -2.12 15.62
CA THR A 152 8.19 -0.85 15.51
C THR A 152 9.69 -1.07 15.72
N ALA A 153 10.50 -0.50 14.82
CA ALA A 153 11.96 -0.50 14.86
C ALA A 153 12.46 0.95 14.80
N GLU A 154 12.75 1.56 15.94
CA GLU A 154 13.02 3.01 16.05
C GLU A 154 11.90 3.86 15.41
N ASP A 155 12.23 4.65 14.39
CA ASP A 155 11.29 5.50 13.64
C ASP A 155 10.67 4.76 12.44
N MET A 156 10.84 3.44 12.35
CA MET A 156 10.29 2.60 11.29
C MET A 156 9.16 1.72 11.79
N LYS A 157 8.13 1.54 10.97
CA LYS A 157 7.12 0.50 11.12
C LYS A 157 7.45 -0.69 10.26
N VAL A 158 7.29 -1.87 10.84
CA VAL A 158 7.50 -3.16 10.19
C VAL A 158 6.16 -3.90 10.19
N ALA A 159 5.72 -4.35 9.03
CA ALA A 159 4.55 -5.17 8.88
C ALA A 159 4.91 -6.42 8.07
N VAL A 160 4.55 -7.60 8.57
CA VAL A 160 4.81 -8.88 7.91
C VAL A 160 3.49 -9.59 7.68
N ALA A 161 3.37 -10.29 6.56
CA ALA A 161 2.21 -11.12 6.29
C ALA A 161 2.59 -12.44 5.62
N PHE A 162 1.80 -13.48 5.88
CA PHE A 162 1.81 -14.72 5.10
C PHE A 162 0.43 -15.38 5.16
N GLU A 163 0.14 -16.25 4.18
CA GLU A 163 -1.06 -17.08 4.17
C GLU A 163 -0.80 -18.50 4.65
N ALA A 164 -1.73 -19.02 5.45
CA ALA A 164 -1.74 -20.40 5.92
C ALA A 164 -3.04 -21.09 5.50
N SER A 165 -3.02 -22.42 5.42
CA SER A 165 -4.24 -23.19 5.11
C SER A 165 -5.25 -23.25 6.27
N GLU A 166 -4.80 -23.09 7.52
CA GLU A 166 -5.65 -23.16 8.70
C GLU A 166 -5.15 -22.27 9.86
N LYS A 167 -6.08 -21.83 10.71
CA LYS A 167 -5.78 -20.99 11.88
C LYS A 167 -5.39 -21.89 13.03
N SER A 168 -4.18 -21.72 13.55
CA SER A 168 -3.69 -22.51 14.67
C SER A 168 -2.74 -21.70 15.56
N PRO A 169 -2.48 -22.14 16.80
CA PRO A 169 -1.49 -21.49 17.65
C PRO A 169 -0.08 -21.44 17.01
N SER A 170 0.25 -22.38 16.11
CA SER A 170 1.55 -22.37 15.43
C SER A 170 1.62 -21.26 14.38
N THR A 171 0.56 -20.97 13.62
CA THR A 171 0.59 -19.89 12.63
C THR A 171 0.69 -18.52 13.30
N THR A 172 -0.02 -18.31 14.42
CA THR A 172 0.15 -17.09 15.23
C THR A 172 1.56 -16.98 15.84
N ALA A 173 2.15 -18.09 16.28
CA ALA A 173 3.53 -18.09 16.76
C ALA A 173 4.53 -17.78 15.63
N THR A 174 4.30 -18.29 14.42
CA THR A 174 5.14 -18.00 13.24
C THR A 174 5.10 -16.52 12.88
N VAL A 175 3.92 -15.89 12.79
CA VAL A 175 3.83 -14.46 12.42
C VAL A 175 4.44 -13.56 13.49
N THR A 176 4.30 -13.93 14.76
CA THR A 176 4.96 -13.23 15.88
C THR A 176 6.48 -13.28 15.74
N LYS A 177 7.05 -14.47 15.49
CA LYS A 177 8.50 -14.64 15.31
C LYS A 177 9.01 -13.92 14.07
N LEU A 178 8.26 -14.00 12.97
CA LEU A 178 8.64 -13.34 11.72
C LEU A 178 8.68 -11.82 11.90
N ARG A 179 7.67 -11.25 12.56
CA ARG A 179 7.63 -9.83 12.92
C ARG A 179 8.82 -9.46 13.80
N ASP A 180 9.05 -10.19 14.89
CA ASP A 180 10.14 -9.87 15.84
C ASP A 180 11.51 -9.94 15.15
N ALA A 181 11.71 -10.94 14.29
CA ALA A 181 12.92 -11.07 13.50
C ALA A 181 13.10 -9.93 12.48
N ALA A 182 12.03 -9.54 11.77
CA ALA A 182 12.06 -8.42 10.85
C ALA A 182 12.35 -7.09 11.57
N VAL A 183 11.78 -6.88 12.76
CA VAL A 183 12.12 -5.71 13.61
C VAL A 183 13.60 -5.70 13.97
N VAL A 184 14.17 -6.84 14.39
CA VAL A 184 15.60 -6.95 14.69
C VAL A 184 16.46 -6.67 13.45
N ALA A 185 16.09 -7.22 12.29
CA ALA A 185 16.81 -7.01 11.03
C ALA A 185 16.80 -5.52 10.62
N VAL A 186 15.66 -4.84 10.76
CA VAL A 186 15.53 -3.40 10.46
C VAL A 186 16.36 -2.53 11.41
N LEU A 187 16.41 -2.87 12.70
CA LEU A 187 17.28 -2.17 13.67
C LEU A 187 18.77 -2.29 13.33
N GLY A 188 19.17 -3.36 12.63
CA GLY A 188 20.53 -3.57 12.17
C GLY A 188 20.83 -3.03 10.77
N ALA A 189 19.81 -2.54 10.04
CA ALA A 189 19.94 -2.10 8.66
C ALA A 189 20.55 -0.70 8.55
N ASP A 190 21.25 -0.47 7.44
CA ASP A 190 21.75 0.87 7.10
C ASP A 190 20.59 1.84 6.86
N GLN A 191 20.76 3.09 7.29
CA GLN A 191 19.76 4.13 7.19
C GLN A 191 20.02 5.09 6.02
N ALA A 192 18.96 5.57 5.38
CA ALA A 192 19.01 6.57 4.30
C ALA A 192 18.17 7.81 4.66
N PRO A 193 18.50 9.01 4.13
CA PRO A 193 17.60 10.16 4.25
C PRO A 193 16.30 9.92 3.47
N ILE A 194 15.16 10.28 4.06
CA ILE A 194 13.85 10.19 3.38
C ILE A 194 13.63 11.42 2.50
N ALA A 195 13.14 11.23 1.27
CA ALA A 195 12.73 12.31 0.39
C ALA A 195 11.57 13.12 0.99
N ALA A 196 11.35 14.36 0.59
CA ALA A 196 10.19 15.13 1.08
C ALA A 196 8.86 14.44 0.71
N ALA A 197 7.82 14.66 1.52
CA ALA A 197 6.48 14.19 1.19
C ALA A 197 6.00 14.85 -0.10
N VAL A 198 5.36 14.07 -0.97
CA VAL A 198 4.83 14.51 -2.27
C VAL A 198 3.34 14.75 -2.14
N ALA A 199 2.76 15.55 -3.03
CA ALA A 199 1.32 15.75 -3.08
C ALA A 199 0.60 14.41 -3.24
N ALA A 200 -0.56 14.28 -2.59
CA ALA A 200 -1.38 13.09 -2.72
C ALA A 200 -1.90 12.98 -4.17
N PRO A 201 -1.92 11.77 -4.75
CA PRO A 201 -2.50 11.53 -6.07
C PRO A 201 -4.02 11.80 -6.08
N PRO A 202 -4.62 12.08 -7.26
CA PRO A 202 -6.07 12.28 -7.40
C PRO A 202 -6.90 11.14 -6.78
N SER A 203 -8.15 11.42 -6.40
CA SER A 203 -9.03 10.37 -5.91
C SER A 203 -9.52 9.46 -7.05
N CYS A 204 -9.99 8.24 -6.74
CA CYS A 204 -10.56 7.37 -7.77
C CYS A 204 -11.82 7.96 -8.44
N SER A 205 -12.56 8.82 -7.74
CA SER A 205 -13.68 9.55 -8.36
C SER A 205 -13.18 10.59 -9.36
N ASP A 206 -12.14 11.35 -9.01
CA ASP A 206 -11.56 12.34 -9.93
C ASP A 206 -10.99 11.64 -11.17
N LEU A 207 -10.26 10.54 -10.97
CA LEU A 207 -9.73 9.74 -12.09
C LEU A 207 -10.85 9.17 -12.97
N ALA A 208 -11.95 8.69 -12.37
CA ALA A 208 -13.09 8.19 -13.13
C ALA A 208 -13.78 9.28 -13.96
N GLU A 209 -13.81 10.53 -13.49
CA GLU A 209 -14.32 11.67 -14.26
C GLU A 209 -13.40 12.03 -15.44
N THR A 210 -12.07 11.91 -15.27
CA THR A 210 -11.09 12.16 -16.33
C THR A 210 -11.12 11.09 -17.42
N ILE A 211 -11.13 9.79 -17.06
CA ILE A 211 -10.88 8.69 -18.03
C ILE A 211 -12.14 8.00 -18.56
N ASP A 212 -13.32 8.26 -17.97
CA ASP A 212 -14.59 7.57 -18.24
C ASP A 212 -14.44 6.03 -18.36
N PRO A 213 -14.29 5.30 -17.23
CA PRO A 213 -14.12 3.85 -17.24
C PRO A 213 -15.23 3.09 -17.98
N ALA A 214 -16.45 3.64 -18.05
CA ALA A 214 -17.56 3.02 -18.77
C ALA A 214 -17.33 3.04 -20.28
N ALA A 215 -16.77 4.13 -20.82
CA ALA A 215 -16.36 4.21 -22.21
C ALA A 215 -15.21 3.25 -22.52
N VAL A 216 -14.16 3.23 -21.67
CA VAL A 216 -12.99 2.36 -21.84
C VAL A 216 -13.37 0.88 -21.78
N LEU A 217 -14.12 0.49 -20.75
CA LEU A 217 -14.63 -0.87 -20.58
C LEU A 217 -15.79 -1.18 -21.53
N ARG A 218 -16.28 -0.23 -22.35
CA ARG A 218 -17.41 -0.41 -23.27
C ARG A 218 -18.59 -1.11 -22.59
N ALA A 219 -18.94 -0.63 -21.40
CA ALA A 219 -19.91 -1.27 -20.51
C ALA A 219 -20.92 -0.25 -19.98
N GLU A 220 -22.18 -0.65 -19.89
CA GLU A 220 -23.23 0.17 -19.29
C GLU A 220 -23.13 0.22 -17.76
N THR A 221 -22.59 -0.83 -17.14
CA THR A 221 -22.41 -0.92 -15.69
C THR A 221 -20.95 -1.24 -15.40
N VAL A 222 -20.35 -0.39 -14.57
CA VAL A 222 -18.97 -0.52 -14.09
C VAL A 222 -18.99 -0.55 -12.58
N TYR A 223 -18.22 -1.47 -12.00
CA TYR A 223 -18.04 -1.61 -10.56
C TYR A 223 -16.68 -1.04 -10.17
N PRO A 224 -16.58 -0.26 -9.07
CA PRO A 224 -15.35 0.43 -8.67
C PRO A 224 -14.38 -0.48 -7.90
N ASP A 225 -14.32 -1.76 -8.26
CA ASP A 225 -13.53 -2.79 -7.58
C ASP A 225 -13.00 -3.78 -8.64
N PRO A 226 -11.84 -4.42 -8.39
CA PRO A 226 -11.38 -5.50 -9.25
C PRO A 226 -12.25 -6.75 -9.05
N ILE A 227 -12.29 -7.60 -10.06
CA ILE A 227 -12.89 -8.93 -10.04
C ILE A 227 -11.95 -9.87 -9.30
N MET A 228 -12.12 -9.94 -7.98
CA MET A 228 -11.31 -10.82 -7.15
C MET A 228 -12.13 -11.56 -6.08
N GLU A 229 -11.58 -12.70 -5.66
CA GLU A 229 -12.07 -13.45 -4.51
C GLU A 229 -11.20 -13.13 -3.29
N GLY A 230 -11.81 -12.73 -2.18
CA GLY A 230 -11.09 -12.41 -0.94
C GLY A 230 -10.64 -10.96 -0.81
N ASN A 231 -9.65 -10.73 0.06
CA ASN A 231 -9.10 -9.40 0.32
C ASN A 231 -8.09 -9.03 -0.77
N LEU A 232 -7.91 -7.73 -0.99
CA LEU A 232 -6.76 -7.22 -1.74
C LEU A 232 -5.44 -7.73 -1.15
N PRO A 233 -4.41 -7.96 -1.98
CA PRO A 233 -3.08 -8.32 -1.52
C PRO A 233 -2.58 -7.41 -0.39
N PHE A 234 -1.86 -7.98 0.57
CA PHE A 234 -1.46 -7.29 1.79
C PHE A 234 -0.59 -6.06 1.51
N ASP A 235 0.44 -6.22 0.69
CA ASP A 235 1.30 -5.16 0.16
C ASP A 235 0.50 -3.97 -0.39
N ARG A 236 -0.45 -4.25 -1.28
CA ARG A 236 -1.33 -3.23 -1.86
C ARG A 236 -2.13 -2.50 -0.79
N ARG A 237 -2.75 -3.24 0.13
CA ARG A 237 -3.55 -2.65 1.23
C ARG A 237 -2.69 -1.73 2.11
N VAL A 238 -1.46 -2.13 2.42
CA VAL A 238 -0.54 -1.30 3.23
C VAL A 238 -0.15 -0.03 2.48
N MET A 239 0.19 -0.12 1.19
CA MET A 239 0.59 1.05 0.40
C MET A 239 -0.56 2.05 0.20
N GLU A 240 -1.78 1.57 -0.07
CA GLU A 240 -2.96 2.42 -0.21
C GLU A 240 -3.36 3.09 1.10
N ASP A 241 -3.37 2.35 2.21
CA ASP A 241 -3.70 2.87 3.54
C ASP A 241 -2.64 3.87 4.05
N ALA A 242 -1.37 3.67 3.66
CA ALA A 242 -0.30 4.64 3.87
C ALA A 242 -0.40 5.89 2.96
N GLY A 243 -1.31 5.88 1.97
CA GLY A 243 -1.45 6.97 0.99
C GLY A 243 -0.24 7.15 0.07
N LEU A 244 0.63 6.13 -0.03
CA LEU A 244 1.84 6.14 -0.85
C LEU A 244 1.55 5.83 -2.31
N VAL A 245 0.35 5.33 -2.60
CA VAL A 245 -0.12 5.00 -3.94
C VAL A 245 -1.61 5.31 -4.04
N ARG A 246 -2.05 5.66 -5.25
CA ARG A 246 -3.46 5.56 -5.64
C ARG A 246 -3.59 4.38 -6.58
N ALA A 247 -4.36 3.38 -6.20
CA ALA A 247 -4.77 2.33 -7.12
C ALA A 247 -6.29 2.35 -7.24
N CYS A 248 -6.78 2.43 -8.47
CA CYS A 248 -8.19 2.44 -8.79
C CYS A 248 -8.45 1.34 -9.80
N ASP A 249 -9.39 0.47 -9.46
CA ASP A 249 -9.85 -0.57 -10.37
C ASP A 249 -11.29 -0.31 -10.75
N TRP A 250 -11.59 -0.67 -11.99
CA TRP A 250 -12.92 -0.69 -12.53
C TRP A 250 -13.14 -2.01 -13.24
N SER A 251 -14.27 -2.64 -13.00
CA SER A 251 -14.61 -3.90 -13.63
C SER A 251 -15.99 -3.88 -14.26
N GLU A 252 -16.14 -4.71 -15.29
CA GLU A 252 -17.43 -5.08 -15.84
C GLU A 252 -17.58 -6.60 -15.85
N LEU A 253 -18.78 -7.08 -15.50
CA LEU A 253 -19.00 -8.51 -15.20
C LEU A 253 -19.57 -9.31 -16.38
N THR A 254 -19.78 -8.70 -17.54
CA THR A 254 -20.34 -9.38 -18.71
C THR A 254 -19.25 -10.12 -19.49
N ASP A 255 -18.15 -9.43 -19.80
CA ASP A 255 -16.99 -10.02 -20.46
C ASP A 255 -15.79 -10.22 -19.50
N PHE A 256 -15.98 -9.88 -18.22
CA PHE A 256 -14.96 -9.93 -17.17
C PHE A 256 -13.72 -9.15 -17.58
N ARG A 257 -13.92 -7.88 -17.99
CA ARG A 257 -12.84 -6.92 -18.23
C ARG A 257 -12.59 -6.08 -17.00
N GLU A 258 -11.33 -5.74 -16.81
CA GLU A 258 -10.88 -4.86 -15.74
C GLU A 258 -9.93 -3.81 -16.31
N LEU A 259 -10.06 -2.60 -15.78
CA LEU A 259 -9.13 -1.50 -15.95
C LEU A 259 -8.56 -1.16 -14.57
N GLY A 260 -7.24 -1.22 -14.43
CA GLY A 260 -6.52 -0.77 -13.25
C GLY A 260 -5.68 0.47 -13.59
N VAL A 261 -5.66 1.46 -12.70
CA VAL A 261 -4.73 2.60 -12.77
C VAL A 261 -4.03 2.72 -11.42
N VAL A 262 -2.71 2.65 -11.44
CA VAL A 262 -1.84 2.79 -10.26
C VAL A 262 -0.94 4.00 -10.44
N ILE A 263 -0.99 4.96 -9.52
CA ILE A 263 -0.18 6.18 -9.53
C ILE A 263 0.70 6.20 -8.29
N VAL A 264 2.02 6.19 -8.51
CA VAL A 264 3.02 6.40 -7.45
C VAL A 264 3.52 7.85 -7.53
N PRO A 265 3.12 8.72 -6.59
CA PRO A 265 3.49 10.12 -6.61
C PRO A 265 5.00 10.31 -6.41
N GLY A 266 5.61 11.17 -7.22
CA GLY A 266 7.03 11.51 -7.10
C GLY A 266 8.03 10.43 -7.54
N ALA A 267 7.57 9.33 -8.14
CA ALA A 267 8.41 8.22 -8.56
C ALA A 267 8.83 8.27 -10.05
N ALA A 268 8.65 9.39 -10.74
CA ALA A 268 9.03 9.50 -12.16
C ALA A 268 10.52 9.28 -12.43
N ASP A 269 11.41 9.45 -11.44
CA ASP A 269 12.84 9.16 -11.55
C ASP A 269 13.15 7.65 -11.57
N ARG A 270 12.24 6.82 -11.02
CA ARG A 270 12.31 5.35 -11.04
C ARG A 270 11.92 4.72 -12.36
N TRP A 271 11.44 5.52 -13.32
CA TRP A 271 11.04 5.09 -14.67
C TRP A 271 11.97 4.05 -15.30
N ASN A 272 13.29 4.30 -15.34
CA ASN A 272 14.21 3.41 -16.03
C ASN A 272 14.30 2.03 -15.39
N ALA A 273 14.23 1.95 -14.05
CA ALA A 273 14.28 0.68 -13.33
C ALA A 273 12.98 -0.10 -13.56
N GLU A 274 11.83 0.56 -13.41
CA GLU A 274 10.52 -0.08 -13.59
C GLU A 274 10.23 -0.47 -15.04
N ALA A 275 10.60 0.36 -16.01
CA ALA A 275 10.46 0.03 -17.43
C ALA A 275 11.36 -1.16 -17.82
N ALA A 276 12.56 -1.26 -17.25
CA ALA A 276 13.45 -2.40 -17.48
C ALA A 276 12.89 -3.69 -16.85
N ARG A 277 12.32 -3.59 -15.63
CA ARG A 277 11.71 -4.71 -14.91
C ARG A 277 10.44 -5.21 -15.62
N LEU A 278 9.54 -4.29 -15.98
CA LEU A 278 8.32 -4.61 -16.72
C LEU A 278 8.64 -5.28 -18.07
N GLY A 279 9.75 -4.87 -18.71
CA GLY A 279 10.13 -5.35 -20.03
C GLY A 279 9.17 -4.86 -21.12
N GLY A 280 9.13 -5.55 -22.26
CA GLY A 280 8.25 -5.20 -23.38
C GLY A 280 8.85 -4.22 -24.39
N THR A 281 7.99 -3.38 -24.99
CA THR A 281 8.38 -2.43 -26.05
C THR A 281 8.18 -0.98 -25.61
N ARG A 282 9.14 -0.12 -25.94
CA ARG A 282 9.03 1.33 -25.71
C ARG A 282 8.01 1.94 -26.65
N ALA A 283 7.05 2.70 -26.13
CA ALA A 283 5.93 3.25 -26.89
C ALA A 283 5.50 4.62 -26.34
N PRO A 284 6.23 5.71 -26.68
CA PRO A 284 5.96 7.05 -26.16
C PRO A 284 4.53 7.55 -26.41
N ILE A 285 4.04 8.39 -25.50
CA ILE A 285 2.70 8.99 -25.56
C ILE A 285 2.88 10.51 -25.54
N GLY A 286 2.68 11.15 -26.68
CA GLY A 286 3.05 12.55 -26.87
C GLY A 286 4.53 12.78 -26.57
N THR A 287 4.84 13.43 -25.45
CA THR A 287 6.22 13.68 -24.98
C THR A 287 6.64 12.79 -23.80
N ALA A 288 5.72 12.01 -23.24
CA ALA A 288 5.99 11.12 -22.12
C ALA A 288 6.69 9.84 -22.57
N ASP A 289 7.68 9.40 -21.79
CA ASP A 289 8.23 8.06 -21.91
C ASP A 289 7.15 7.05 -21.50
N ALA A 290 6.97 6.00 -22.30
CA ALA A 290 6.04 4.92 -22.02
C ALA A 290 6.57 3.57 -22.51
N GLN A 291 6.11 2.50 -21.85
CA GLN A 291 6.60 1.13 -21.98
C GLN A 291 5.38 0.22 -21.92
N GLN A 292 5.17 -0.57 -22.96
CA GLN A 292 4.01 -1.44 -23.10
C GLN A 292 4.40 -2.91 -23.09
N VAL A 293 3.57 -3.71 -22.43
CA VAL A 293 3.58 -5.16 -22.47
C VAL A 293 2.18 -5.61 -22.86
N GLU A 294 2.11 -6.56 -23.79
CA GLU A 294 0.86 -7.16 -24.24
C GLU A 294 1.00 -8.67 -24.15
N GLY A 295 0.11 -9.29 -23.38
CA GLY A 295 -0.03 -10.73 -23.22
C GLY A 295 -1.39 -11.19 -23.70
N ASP A 296 -1.64 -12.49 -23.62
CA ASP A 296 -2.86 -13.09 -24.16
C ASP A 296 -4.13 -12.57 -23.47
N ASN A 297 -4.09 -12.18 -22.21
CA ASN A 297 -5.28 -11.75 -21.45
C ASN A 297 -5.04 -10.49 -20.61
N GLU A 298 -3.91 -9.83 -20.84
CA GLU A 298 -3.46 -8.69 -20.06
C GLU A 298 -2.66 -7.75 -20.95
N ALA A 299 -2.92 -6.45 -20.81
CA ALA A 299 -2.08 -5.40 -21.34
C ALA A 299 -1.64 -4.50 -20.18
N ARG A 300 -0.39 -4.06 -20.20
CA ARG A 300 0.16 -3.14 -19.21
C ARG A 300 0.87 -2.01 -19.93
N LEU A 301 0.66 -0.79 -19.44
CA LEU A 301 1.28 0.42 -19.94
C LEU A 301 1.83 1.21 -18.76
N LEU A 302 3.16 1.22 -18.64
CA LEU A 302 3.85 2.09 -17.71
C LEU A 302 4.13 3.42 -18.41
N VAL A 303 3.83 4.52 -17.74
CA VAL A 303 3.99 5.88 -18.25
C VAL A 303 4.75 6.72 -17.24
N ARG A 304 5.73 7.48 -17.72
CA ARG A 304 6.42 8.49 -16.94
C ARG A 304 5.66 9.80 -17.03
N GLY A 305 4.97 10.17 -15.95
CA GLY A 305 4.40 11.51 -15.77
C GLY A 305 5.49 12.55 -15.49
N VAL A 306 5.07 13.79 -15.22
CA VAL A 306 6.00 14.88 -14.88
C VAL A 306 6.70 14.62 -13.55
N ALA A 307 5.92 14.26 -12.53
CA ALA A 307 6.42 13.91 -11.20
C ALA A 307 6.16 12.44 -10.85
N ASP A 308 5.14 11.83 -11.45
CA ASP A 308 4.60 10.55 -11.00
C ASP A 308 4.96 9.41 -11.95
N LEU A 309 4.94 8.19 -11.41
CA LEU A 309 4.97 6.98 -12.21
C LEU A 309 3.57 6.39 -12.26
N ILE A 310 3.07 6.12 -13.47
CA ILE A 310 1.70 5.66 -13.69
C ILE A 310 1.76 4.30 -14.37
N LEU A 311 1.07 3.31 -13.81
CA LEU A 311 0.85 2.01 -14.43
C LEU A 311 -0.64 1.86 -14.73
N ILE A 312 -0.96 1.57 -15.99
CA ILE A 312 -2.31 1.32 -16.47
C ILE A 312 -2.37 -0.14 -16.90
N GLU A 313 -3.37 -0.87 -16.44
CA GLU A 313 -3.52 -2.31 -16.65
C GLU A 313 -4.89 -2.61 -17.21
N GLY A 314 -4.93 -3.40 -18.27
CA GLY A 314 -6.15 -3.97 -18.82
C GLY A 314 -6.11 -5.48 -18.63
N ARG A 315 -7.12 -6.06 -17.98
CA ARG A 315 -7.23 -7.52 -17.81
C ARG A 315 -8.53 -8.03 -18.40
N THR A 316 -8.53 -9.30 -18.84
CA THR A 316 -9.73 -9.95 -19.34
C THR A 316 -9.72 -11.46 -19.13
N SER A 317 -10.90 -12.07 -19.09
CA SER A 317 -11.03 -13.53 -19.19
C SER A 317 -10.78 -14.09 -20.60
N SER A 318 -10.67 -13.24 -21.63
CA SER A 318 -10.57 -13.67 -23.03
C SER A 318 -9.79 -12.70 -23.92
N ALA A 319 -8.68 -13.17 -24.49
CA ALA A 319 -7.83 -12.47 -25.46
C ALA A 319 -8.54 -11.64 -26.54
N GLN A 320 -9.68 -12.12 -27.04
CA GLN A 320 -10.41 -11.48 -28.14
C GLN A 320 -11.26 -10.28 -27.69
N ARG A 321 -11.44 -10.11 -26.38
CA ARG A 321 -12.33 -9.11 -25.77
C ARG A 321 -11.60 -8.26 -24.73
N GLY A 322 -10.28 -8.36 -24.63
CA GLY A 322 -9.49 -7.57 -23.69
C GLY A 322 -9.43 -6.10 -24.03
N LEU A 323 -9.06 -5.31 -23.02
CA LEU A 323 -8.51 -3.98 -23.26
C LEU A 323 -7.13 -4.16 -23.88
N GLY A 324 -6.97 -3.65 -25.09
CA GLY A 324 -5.69 -3.67 -25.78
C GLY A 324 -4.82 -2.49 -25.36
N VAL A 325 -3.56 -2.47 -25.79
CA VAL A 325 -2.66 -1.36 -25.48
C VAL A 325 -3.16 -0.01 -26.02
N ASP A 326 -3.90 0.00 -27.13
CA ASP A 326 -4.48 1.23 -27.66
C ASP A 326 -5.56 1.82 -26.74
N ASP A 327 -6.33 0.97 -26.04
CA ASP A 327 -7.28 1.42 -25.03
C ASP A 327 -6.55 2.05 -23.84
N LEU A 328 -5.45 1.41 -23.38
CA LEU A 328 -4.64 1.95 -22.28
C LEU A 328 -3.92 3.25 -22.66
N ARG A 329 -3.54 3.40 -23.94
CA ARG A 329 -2.93 4.64 -24.45
C ARG A 329 -3.91 5.80 -24.39
N ALA A 330 -5.18 5.58 -24.75
CA ALA A 330 -6.20 6.62 -24.62
C ALA A 330 -6.34 7.09 -23.16
N VAL A 331 -6.40 6.14 -22.21
CA VAL A 331 -6.42 6.45 -20.76
C VAL A 331 -5.19 7.27 -20.36
N ALA A 332 -3.99 6.89 -20.82
CA ALA A 332 -2.78 7.65 -20.53
C ALA A 332 -2.79 9.07 -21.12
N GLU A 333 -3.33 9.25 -22.33
CA GLU A 333 -3.45 10.56 -22.96
C GLU A 333 -4.35 11.50 -22.15
N ASP A 334 -5.47 10.99 -21.64
CA ASP A 334 -6.37 11.74 -20.77
C ASP A 334 -5.69 12.11 -19.44
N LEU A 335 -5.00 11.16 -18.80
CA LEU A 335 -4.29 11.39 -17.54
C LEU A 335 -3.10 12.37 -17.65
N LEU A 336 -2.51 12.51 -18.83
CA LEU A 336 -1.39 13.43 -19.08
C LEU A 336 -1.83 14.82 -19.55
N ALA A 337 -3.12 15.00 -19.85
CA ALA A 337 -3.67 16.27 -20.30
C ALA A 337 -3.98 17.25 -19.14
N ASP A 338 -4.11 16.72 -17.92
CA ASP A 338 -4.34 17.45 -16.67
C ASP A 338 -3.03 17.87 -15.96
#